data_AF-A0A960P8R9-F1
#
_entry.id   AF-A0A960P8R9-F1
#
_cell.length_a   1.000
_cell.length_b   1.000
_cell.length_c   1.000
_cell.angle_alpha   90.00
_cell.angle_beta   90.00
_cell.angle_gamma   90.00
#
_symmetry.space_group_name_H-M   'P 1'
#
loop_
_entity.id
_entity.type
_entity.pdbx_description
1 polymer ?
#
loop_
_entity_poly.entity_id
_entity_poly.type
_entity_poly.pdbx_seq_one_letter_code
_entity_poly.pdbx_strand_id
1 'polypeptide(L)'
;LDEVRERYQRERAKRIRPEGVGQFQDLTGDFARFDADPFLEGDVSRDPVDEDVEVLVLGGGFAGMLTAINLRSHGVDDLRIIDKAGDFGGTWY
;
A
#
# COMPACT_ATOMS: atom_id res chain seq x y z
N LEU A 1 -24.38 -11.33 29.05
CA LEU A 1 -24.00 -11.24 27.61
C LEU A 1 -24.79 -10.15 26.90
N ASP A 2 -26.09 -10.01 27.17
CA ASP A 2 -26.94 -9.06 26.44
C ASP A 2 -26.64 -7.59 26.77
N GLU A 3 -26.37 -7.25 28.02
CA GLU A 3 -25.92 -5.89 28.40
C GLU A 3 -24.65 -5.44 27.65
N VAL A 4 -23.70 -6.36 27.45
CA VAL A 4 -22.47 -6.10 26.69
C VAL A 4 -22.79 -5.86 25.21
N ARG A 5 -23.70 -6.66 24.63
CA ARG A 5 -24.16 -6.50 23.24
C ARG A 5 -24.89 -5.17 23.05
N GLU A 6 -25.76 -4.79 23.97
CA GLU A 6 -26.46 -3.50 23.94
C GLU A 6 -25.51 -2.32 24.05
N ARG A 7 -24.49 -2.43 24.92
CA ARG A 7 -23.43 -1.42 25.00
C ARG A 7 -22.69 -1.29 23.67
N TYR A 8 -22.31 -2.40 23.03
CA TYR A 8 -21.67 -2.37 21.71
C TYR A 8 -22.56 -1.76 20.62
N GLN A 9 -23.85 -2.07 20.61
CA GLN A 9 -24.78 -1.48 19.63
C GLN A 9 -24.91 0.03 19.81
N ARG A 10 -25.07 0.50 21.06
CA ARG A 10 -25.11 1.94 21.37
C ARG A 10 -23.83 2.65 20.97
N GLU A 11 -22.66 2.05 21.24
CA GLU A 11 -21.36 2.63 20.85
C GLU A 11 -21.13 2.63 19.34
N ARG A 12 -21.56 1.58 18.63
CA ARG A 12 -21.53 1.51 17.17
C ARG A 12 -22.41 2.61 16.56
N ALA A 13 -23.65 2.75 17.04
CA ALA A 13 -24.61 3.72 16.52
C ALA A 13 -24.08 5.17 16.53
N LYS A 14 -23.29 5.55 17.54
CA LYS A 14 -22.64 6.88 17.61
C LYS A 14 -21.69 7.20 16.45
N ARG A 15 -21.11 6.16 15.82
CA ARG A 15 -20.02 6.26 14.83
C ARG A 15 -20.46 5.91 13.41
N ILE A 16 -21.69 5.42 13.23
CA ILE A 16 -22.24 5.21 11.89
C ILE A 16 -22.44 6.59 11.26
N ARG A 17 -21.81 6.79 10.11
CA ARG A 17 -21.94 8.00 9.29
C ARG A 17 -22.65 7.61 7.98
N PRO A 18 -23.70 8.34 7.55
CA PRO A 18 -24.40 8.03 6.30
C PRO A 18 -23.49 8.15 5.07
N GLU A 19 -22.47 9.00 5.13
CA GLU A 19 -21.48 9.21 4.07
C GLU A 19 -20.52 8.02 3.89
N GLY A 20 -20.44 7.11 4.87
CA GLY A 20 -19.55 5.95 4.81
C GLY A 20 -18.08 6.33 4.67
N VAL A 21 -17.40 5.79 3.66
CA VAL A 21 -16.00 6.15 3.35
C VAL A 21 -15.85 7.57 2.79
N GLY A 22 -16.92 8.15 2.25
CA GLY A 22 -16.91 9.52 1.71
C GLY A 22 -16.76 10.61 2.77
N GLN A 23 -16.72 10.25 4.06
CA GLN A 23 -16.33 11.17 5.12
C GLN A 23 -14.82 11.50 5.11
N PHE A 24 -14.01 10.75 4.35
CA PHE A 24 -12.58 10.98 4.20
C PHE A 24 -12.29 11.70 2.88
N GLN A 25 -11.18 12.43 2.85
CA GLN A 25 -10.70 13.13 1.66
C GLN A 25 -9.41 12.47 1.18
N ASP A 26 -9.23 12.40 -0.13
CA ASP A 26 -7.99 11.94 -0.72
C ASP A 26 -6.86 12.95 -0.45
N LEU A 27 -5.63 12.46 -0.38
CA LEU A 27 -4.43 13.29 -0.23
C LEU A 27 -4.04 13.91 -1.58
N THR A 28 -4.94 14.71 -2.16
CA THR A 28 -4.74 15.39 -3.45
C THR A 28 -4.84 16.91 -3.27
N GLY A 29 -4.48 17.67 -4.30
CA GLY A 29 -4.50 19.14 -4.27
C GLY A 29 -3.63 19.70 -3.13
N ASP A 30 -4.23 20.52 -2.27
CA ASP A 30 -3.55 21.13 -1.11
C ASP A 30 -2.95 20.10 -0.12
N PHE A 31 -3.44 18.86 -0.15
CA PHE A 31 -2.98 17.76 0.71
C PHE A 31 -1.93 16.85 0.05
N ALA A 32 -1.59 17.05 -1.22
CA ALA A 32 -0.69 16.15 -1.97
C ALA A 32 0.68 15.97 -1.30
N ARG A 33 1.18 16.98 -0.59
CA ARG A 33 2.45 16.90 0.15
C ARG A 33 2.48 15.82 1.24
N PHE A 34 1.31 15.41 1.75
CA PHE A 34 1.22 14.37 2.78
C PHE A 34 1.30 12.96 2.20
N ASP A 35 1.22 12.82 0.88
CA ASP A 35 1.38 11.55 0.14
C ASP A 35 2.78 11.42 -0.48
N ALA A 36 3.66 12.41 -0.26
CA ALA A 36 5.07 12.35 -0.65
C ALA A 36 5.85 11.44 0.28
N ASP A 37 6.89 10.79 -0.25
CA ASP A 37 7.77 9.91 0.51
C ASP A 37 8.67 10.75 1.45
N PRO A 38 8.52 10.62 2.79
CA PRO A 38 9.32 11.40 3.73
C PRO A 38 10.71 10.80 4.00
N PHE A 39 10.96 9.55 3.57
CA PHE A 39 12.21 8.83 3.83
C PHE A 39 13.12 8.79 2.61
N LEU A 40 12.61 9.20 1.45
CA LEU A 40 13.41 9.35 0.24
C LEU A 40 14.47 10.45 0.43
N GLU A 41 15.74 10.05 0.45
CA GLU A 41 16.86 10.98 0.53
C GLU A 41 17.22 11.55 -0.85
N GLY A 42 16.86 12.81 -1.07
CA GLY A 42 17.25 13.57 -2.26
C GLY A 42 16.49 13.18 -3.53
N ASP A 43 17.00 13.65 -4.67
CA ASP A 43 16.40 13.39 -5.98
C ASP A 43 16.85 12.04 -6.53
N VAL A 44 15.90 11.19 -6.94
CA VAL A 44 16.21 9.96 -7.66
C VAL A 44 16.53 10.28 -9.11
N SER A 45 17.81 10.23 -9.45
CA SER A 45 18.28 10.33 -10.84
C SER A 45 18.65 8.95 -11.37
N ARG A 46 17.75 8.33 -12.14
CA ARG A 46 18.01 7.11 -12.91
C ARG A 46 17.30 7.19 -14.26
N ASP A 47 17.79 6.43 -15.23
CA ASP A 47 17.10 6.28 -16.51
C ASP A 47 15.74 5.57 -16.31
N PRO A 48 14.73 5.91 -17.15
CA PRO A 48 13.50 5.14 -17.19
C PRO A 48 13.81 3.69 -17.57
N VAL A 49 13.04 2.77 -17.00
CA VAL A 49 13.10 1.35 -17.37
C VAL A 49 11.95 1.10 -18.34
N ASP A 50 12.27 0.69 -19.55
CA ASP A 50 11.34 0.32 -20.61
C ASP A 50 11.68 -1.11 -21.05
N GLU A 51 10.85 -2.07 -20.61
CA GLU A 51 11.05 -3.49 -20.81
C GLU A 51 9.70 -4.22 -20.75
N ASP A 52 9.62 -5.36 -21.45
CA ASP A 52 8.57 -6.35 -21.26
C ASP A 52 9.07 -7.41 -20.28
N VAL A 53 8.22 -7.81 -19.32
CA VAL A 53 8.52 -8.87 -18.34
C VAL A 53 7.41 -9.91 -18.32
N GLU A 54 7.75 -11.16 -18.06
CA GLU A 54 6.76 -12.23 -17.87
C GLU A 54 5.84 -11.95 -16.68
N VAL A 55 6.39 -11.50 -15.55
CA VAL A 55 5.61 -11.16 -14.34
C VAL A 55 6.02 -9.83 -13.73
N LEU A 56 5.02 -8.95 -13.52
CA LEU A 56 5.17 -7.73 -12.75
C LEU A 56 4.48 -7.86 -11.38
N VAL A 57 5.24 -7.63 -10.30
CA VAL A 57 4.73 -7.57 -8.93
C VAL A 57 4.66 -6.11 -8.49
N LEU A 58 3.45 -5.64 -8.18
CA LEU A 58 3.23 -4.30 -7.62
C LEU A 58 3.26 -4.36 -6.09
N GLY A 59 4.22 -3.66 -5.50
CA GLY A 59 4.50 -3.59 -4.07
C GLY A 59 5.75 -4.37 -3.65
N GLY A 60 6.73 -3.66 -3.10
CA GLY A 60 7.98 -4.13 -2.48
C GLY A 60 7.86 -4.39 -0.98
N GLY A 61 6.65 -4.54 -0.44
CA GLY A 61 6.43 -5.05 0.91
C GLY A 61 6.68 -6.56 1.03
N PHE A 62 6.55 -7.11 2.24
CA PHE A 62 6.77 -8.54 2.49
C PHE A 62 5.96 -9.46 1.57
N ALA A 63 4.69 -9.13 1.31
CA ALA A 63 3.85 -9.94 0.43
C ALA A 63 4.40 -9.99 -1.01
N GLY A 64 4.83 -8.86 -1.56
CA GLY A 64 5.40 -8.81 -2.92
C GLY A 64 6.77 -9.49 -3.01
N MET A 65 7.64 -9.27 -2.02
CA MET A 65 8.93 -9.97 -1.95
C MET A 65 8.76 -11.49 -1.83
N LEU A 66 7.87 -11.97 -0.96
CA LEU A 66 7.58 -13.40 -0.84
C LEU A 66 6.95 -13.97 -2.11
N THR A 67 6.12 -13.19 -2.81
CA THR A 67 5.55 -13.57 -4.10
C THR A 67 6.67 -13.75 -5.13
N ALA A 68 7.58 -12.78 -5.26
CA ALA A 68 8.72 -12.86 -6.18
C ALA A 68 9.65 -14.03 -5.86
N ILE A 69 9.95 -14.27 -4.57
CA ILE A 69 10.74 -15.42 -4.11
C ILE A 69 10.06 -16.74 -4.50
N ASN A 70 8.73 -16.83 -4.30
CA ASN A 70 7.99 -18.04 -4.64
C ASN A 70 7.87 -18.26 -6.15
N LEU A 71 7.74 -17.20 -6.95
CA LEU A 71 7.76 -17.30 -8.41
C LEU A 71 9.12 -17.82 -8.91
N ARG A 72 10.21 -17.24 -8.39
CA ARG A 72 11.57 -17.72 -8.68
C ARG A 72 11.79 -19.16 -8.29
N SER A 73 11.30 -19.60 -7.13
CA SER A 73 11.43 -21.01 -6.73
C SER A 73 10.68 -22.00 -7.62
N HIS A 74 9.72 -21.51 -8.43
CA HIS A 74 8.97 -22.29 -9.42
C HIS A 74 9.44 -22.05 -10.86
N GLY A 75 10.62 -21.43 -11.05
CA GLY A 75 11.27 -21.29 -12.36
C GLY A 75 10.86 -20.06 -13.16
N VAL A 76 10.19 -19.08 -12.55
CA VAL A 76 9.93 -17.78 -13.18
C VAL A 76 11.09 -16.84 -12.85
N ASP A 77 12.00 -16.65 -13.80
CA ASP A 77 13.19 -15.82 -13.62
C ASP A 77 13.01 -14.38 -14.13
N ASP A 78 12.14 -14.19 -15.12
CA ASP A 78 11.82 -12.91 -15.73
C ASP A 78 10.68 -12.21 -14.98
N LEU A 79 11.05 -11.53 -13.88
CA LEU A 79 10.10 -10.77 -13.09
C LEU A 79 10.68 -9.47 -12.57
N ARG A 80 9.78 -8.50 -12.34
CA ARG A 80 10.10 -7.19 -11.76
C ARG A 80 9.19 -6.89 -10.59
N ILE A 81 9.76 -6.28 -9.54
CA ILE A 81 8.98 -5.64 -8.46
C ILE A 81 9.01 -4.13 -8.70
N ILE A 82 7.86 -3.47 -8.61
CA ILE A 82 7.73 -2.00 -8.63
C ILE A 82 6.97 -1.57 -7.38
N ASP A 83 7.50 -0.58 -6.66
CA ASP A 83 6.81 0.11 -5.57
C ASP A 83 6.86 1.63 -5.79
N LYS A 84 5.91 2.34 -5.19
CA LYS A 84 5.95 3.80 -5.07
C LYS A 84 6.97 4.24 -4.01
N ALA A 85 7.17 3.43 -2.97
CA ALA A 85 8.15 3.67 -1.92
C ALA A 85 9.58 3.70 -2.49
N GLY A 86 10.46 4.50 -1.87
CA GLY A 86 11.86 4.62 -2.27
C GLY A 86 12.72 3.36 -2.08
N ASP A 87 12.30 2.41 -1.24
CA ASP A 87 12.98 1.13 -1.01
C ASP A 87 11.96 0.03 -0.58
N PHE A 88 12.44 -1.19 -0.33
CA PHE A 88 11.62 -2.30 0.13
C PHE A 88 11.14 -2.14 1.57
N GLY A 89 9.97 -2.72 1.86
CA GLY A 89 9.40 -2.77 3.22
C GLY A 89 7.89 -2.56 3.24
N GLY A 90 7.36 -1.82 2.26
CA GLY A 90 5.93 -1.50 2.19
C GLY A 90 5.51 -0.72 3.44
N THR A 91 4.65 -1.30 4.27
CA THR A 91 4.28 -0.71 5.58
C THR A 91 5.47 -0.47 6.52
N TRP A 92 6.58 -1.17 6.30
CA TRP A 92 7.78 -1.12 7.14
C TRP A 92 8.94 -0.34 6.52
N TYR A 93 8.72 0.19 5.31
CA TYR A 93 9.57 1.21 4.73
C TYR A 93 9.26 2.54 5.45
#